data_AF-A0A5N1IE57-F1
#
_entry.id   AF-A0A5N1IE57-F1
#
_cell.length_a   1.000
_cell.length_b   1.000
_cell.length_c   1.000
_cell.angle_alpha   90.00
_cell.angle_beta   90.00
_cell.angle_gamma   90.00
#
_symmetry.space_group_name_H-M   'P 1'
#
loop_
_entity.id
_entity.type
_entity.pdbx_description
1 polymer ?
#
loop_
_entity_poly.entity_id
_entity_poly.type
_entity_poly.pdbx_seq_one_letter_code
_entity_poly.pdbx_strand_id
1 'polypeptide(L)'
;IDLAQSKYINKREPDDKVFFRTMGYYDKRIDDLSLLNQDKAQLVYLLISLFSRANMFLKLDNSGKTTIKFFKKYSSFYKIPQAFVTLIFKLYRNPTQSLKPLINELENADLSIEYHFEEKYDIQEIERNLKQTIFINQLKLKRAKEAYSKKENDSKDLFIGTLEYGSYEITKKLKKKIYDEWRINKIRMEGAVKQYSDLKSDDVIATLFCVIVYIKPELVDIQEYLKSVFNKFLIVSGKGYYLKITEGSSQVSPYLSNGSAGLLLCLLEIRQVYNTELYDSLILKLVKTLKSSEIPQRGSIINGLAGIVIAIYKYKTIFKDTAVDSRIWELVDLIPYYLYKNDKLLYLIDDTFGDVSVKFKDGNKGIVKIISDLKKNNFFNQEENL
;
A
#
# COMPACT_ATOMS: atom_id res chain seq x y z
N ILE A 1 15.92 -26.31 -14.37
CA ILE A 1 14.75 -26.69 -15.21
C ILE A 1 13.83 -27.52 -14.33
N ASP A 2 12.60 -27.04 -14.10
CA ASP A 2 11.60 -27.75 -13.31
C ASP A 2 11.25 -29.09 -14.00
N LEU A 3 11.40 -30.20 -13.28
CA LEU A 3 11.19 -31.56 -13.79
C LEU A 3 9.73 -31.81 -14.22
N ALA A 4 8.79 -30.98 -13.77
CA ALA A 4 7.41 -31.02 -14.25
C ALA A 4 7.26 -30.47 -15.69
N GLN A 5 8.20 -29.64 -16.16
CA GLN A 5 8.12 -28.92 -17.44
C GLN A 5 8.81 -29.65 -18.60
N SER A 6 9.66 -30.64 -18.33
CA SER A 6 10.36 -31.42 -19.37
C SER A 6 9.41 -32.26 -20.24
N LYS A 7 8.20 -32.56 -19.75
CA LYS A 7 7.19 -33.35 -20.47
C LYS A 7 6.62 -32.65 -21.71
N TYR A 8 6.79 -31.34 -21.83
CA TYR A 8 6.32 -30.56 -22.99
C TYR A 8 7.37 -30.39 -24.10
N ILE A 9 8.63 -30.78 -23.85
CA ILE A 9 9.72 -30.64 -24.82
C ILE A 9 9.66 -31.74 -25.90
N ASN A 10 9.08 -32.90 -25.59
CA ASN A 10 9.11 -34.07 -26.49
C ASN A 10 7.92 -34.17 -27.46
N LYS A 11 7.04 -33.17 -27.52
CA LYS A 11 5.88 -33.16 -28.44
C LYS A 11 5.61 -31.75 -28.95
N ARG A 12 6.36 -31.28 -29.95
CA ARG A 12 5.90 -30.25 -30.92
C ARG A 12 6.95 -30.01 -32.02
N GLU A 13 6.44 -29.63 -33.18
CA GLU A 13 7.21 -29.32 -34.39
C GLU A 13 8.12 -28.09 -34.21
N PRO A 14 9.17 -27.94 -35.04
CA PRO A 14 10.31 -27.05 -34.80
C PRO A 14 10.03 -25.54 -34.82
N ASP A 15 8.83 -25.11 -35.20
CA ASP A 15 8.51 -23.69 -35.43
C ASP A 15 7.75 -23.00 -34.29
N ASP A 16 7.30 -23.74 -33.28
CA ASP A 16 6.58 -23.17 -32.14
C ASP A 16 7.54 -22.85 -30.98
N LYS A 17 8.22 -21.71 -31.06
CA LYS A 17 8.95 -21.10 -29.92
C LYS A 17 7.98 -20.61 -28.84
N VAL A 18 7.34 -21.52 -28.12
CA VAL A 18 6.52 -21.20 -26.95
C VAL A 18 7.44 -20.90 -25.77
N PHE A 19 7.83 -19.63 -25.63
CA PHE A 19 8.50 -19.11 -24.44
C PHE A 19 7.48 -18.64 -23.41
N PHE A 20 7.48 -19.29 -22.24
CA PHE A 20 6.66 -18.86 -21.11
C PHE A 20 7.36 -17.68 -20.40
N ARG A 21 6.91 -16.46 -20.71
CA ARG A 21 7.36 -15.23 -20.04
C ARG A 21 6.75 -15.16 -18.66
N THR A 22 7.56 -15.28 -17.60
CA THR A 22 7.05 -15.12 -16.23
C THR A 22 6.83 -13.64 -15.94
N MET A 23 5.55 -13.25 -15.85
CA MET A 23 5.17 -11.89 -15.50
C MET A 23 5.79 -11.46 -14.17
N GLY A 24 6.44 -10.30 -14.13
CA GLY A 24 7.21 -9.84 -12.97
C GLY A 24 8.70 -10.18 -13.00
N TYR A 25 9.20 -10.91 -14.01
CA TYR A 25 10.63 -11.15 -14.21
C TYR A 25 11.08 -10.84 -15.64
N TYR A 26 10.20 -10.21 -16.41
CA TYR A 26 10.38 -9.97 -17.82
C TYR A 26 10.04 -8.51 -18.14
N ASP A 27 10.88 -7.87 -18.95
CA ASP A 27 10.61 -6.53 -19.50
C ASP A 27 10.82 -6.50 -21.02
N LYS A 28 10.33 -5.44 -21.68
CA LYS A 28 10.37 -5.30 -23.15
C LYS A 28 11.78 -5.25 -23.75
N ARG A 29 12.83 -5.03 -22.95
CA ARG A 29 14.22 -4.98 -23.44
C ARG A 29 14.81 -6.38 -23.58
N ILE A 30 14.15 -7.38 -23.01
CA ILE A 30 14.59 -8.79 -23.04
C ILE A 30 14.21 -9.47 -24.35
N ASP A 31 13.16 -8.98 -25.03
CA ASP A 31 12.58 -9.58 -26.25
C ASP A 31 13.62 -9.89 -27.34
N ASP A 32 14.58 -8.99 -27.54
CA ASP A 32 15.56 -9.07 -28.64
C ASP A 32 16.89 -9.73 -28.24
N LEU A 33 17.02 -10.22 -27.00
CA LEU A 33 18.25 -10.85 -26.52
C LEU A 33 18.32 -12.34 -26.90
N SER A 34 19.54 -12.88 -27.04
CA SER A 34 19.75 -14.33 -27.10
C SER A 34 19.31 -15.00 -25.80
N LEU A 35 18.93 -16.28 -25.84
CA LEU A 35 18.35 -17.00 -24.69
C LEU A 35 19.19 -16.88 -23.41
N LEU A 36 20.50 -17.09 -23.52
CA LEU A 36 21.42 -16.93 -22.39
C LEU A 36 21.41 -15.50 -21.81
N ASN A 37 21.31 -14.49 -22.67
CA ASN A 37 21.25 -13.09 -22.25
C ASN A 37 19.86 -12.71 -21.72
N GLN A 38 18.79 -13.40 -22.15
CA GLN A 38 17.48 -13.29 -21.54
C GLN A 38 17.52 -13.79 -20.09
N ASP A 39 18.09 -14.97 -19.84
CA ASP A 39 18.24 -15.52 -18.48
C ASP A 39 19.02 -14.56 -17.57
N LYS A 40 20.12 -13.98 -18.07
CA LYS A 40 20.89 -12.95 -17.35
C LYS A 40 20.07 -11.69 -17.08
N ALA A 41 19.23 -11.26 -18.00
CA ALA A 41 18.35 -10.11 -17.80
C ALA A 41 17.25 -10.40 -16.76
N GLN A 42 16.68 -11.60 -16.77
CA GLN A 42 15.68 -12.03 -15.78
C GLN A 42 16.27 -12.14 -14.37
N LEU A 43 17.55 -12.52 -14.25
CA LEU A 43 18.28 -12.57 -12.99
C LEU A 43 18.26 -11.22 -12.24
N VAL A 44 18.26 -10.09 -12.96
CA VAL A 44 18.12 -8.75 -12.34
C VAL A 44 16.86 -8.67 -11.48
N TYR A 45 15.72 -9.10 -12.02
CA TYR A 45 14.44 -9.03 -11.32
C TYR A 45 14.33 -10.06 -10.21
N LEU A 46 14.99 -11.21 -10.36
CA LEU A 46 15.14 -12.18 -9.28
C LEU A 46 15.92 -11.57 -8.12
N LEU A 47 17.05 -10.92 -8.38
CA LEU A 47 17.85 -10.25 -7.36
C LEU A 47 17.09 -9.10 -6.69
N ILE A 48 16.35 -8.29 -7.45
CA ILE A 48 15.46 -7.26 -6.88
C ILE A 48 14.42 -7.91 -5.94
N SER A 49 13.84 -9.06 -6.33
CA SER A 49 12.80 -9.77 -5.57
C SER A 49 13.28 -10.33 -4.23
N LEU A 50 14.59 -10.55 -4.06
CA LEU A 50 15.19 -10.93 -2.78
C LEU A 50 15.04 -9.83 -1.73
N PHE A 51 15.01 -8.57 -2.16
CA PHE A 51 14.94 -7.41 -1.27
C PHE A 51 13.54 -6.80 -1.21
N SER A 52 12.85 -6.72 -2.35
CA SER A 52 11.56 -6.03 -2.45
C SER A 52 10.70 -6.61 -3.55
N ARG A 53 9.38 -6.46 -3.44
CA ARG A 53 8.44 -6.87 -4.51
C ARG A 53 8.31 -5.85 -5.66
N ALA A 54 9.33 -5.01 -5.89
CA ALA A 54 9.30 -3.97 -6.92
C ALA A 54 9.15 -4.54 -8.34
N ASN A 55 9.54 -5.79 -8.54
CA ASN A 55 9.38 -6.50 -9.80
C ASN A 55 7.91 -6.69 -10.21
N MET A 56 6.97 -6.60 -9.26
CA MET A 56 5.53 -6.63 -9.55
C MET A 56 5.06 -5.46 -10.42
N PHE A 57 5.77 -4.32 -10.42
CA PHE A 57 5.43 -3.18 -11.29
C PHE A 57 5.56 -3.50 -12.79
N LEU A 58 6.32 -4.55 -13.16
CA LEU A 58 6.45 -5.01 -14.55
C LEU A 58 5.12 -5.50 -15.15
N LYS A 59 4.14 -5.86 -14.31
CA LYS A 59 2.79 -6.22 -14.75
C LYS A 59 2.11 -5.11 -15.54
N LEU A 60 2.40 -3.86 -15.19
CA LEU A 60 1.85 -2.66 -15.82
C LEU A 60 2.91 -1.91 -16.62
N ASP A 61 4.07 -1.64 -16.02
CA ASP A 61 5.19 -0.94 -16.66
C ASP A 61 6.23 -1.96 -17.19
N ASN A 62 5.93 -2.52 -18.37
CA ASN A 62 6.81 -3.45 -19.06
C ASN A 62 8.14 -2.80 -19.55
N SER A 63 8.37 -1.50 -19.32
CA SER A 63 9.69 -0.88 -19.56
C SER A 63 10.69 -1.11 -18.43
N GLY A 64 10.22 -1.57 -17.26
CA GLY A 64 11.03 -1.76 -16.07
C GLY A 64 11.45 -0.47 -15.36
N LYS A 65 11.13 0.71 -15.89
CA LYS A 65 11.53 2.01 -15.31
C LYS A 65 10.98 2.20 -13.90
N THR A 66 9.70 1.90 -13.68
CA THR A 66 9.06 2.03 -12.36
C THR A 66 9.67 1.06 -11.36
N THR A 67 9.89 -0.21 -11.75
CA THR A 67 10.57 -1.21 -10.91
C THR A 67 11.94 -0.72 -10.44
N ILE A 68 12.75 -0.22 -11.37
CA ILE A 68 14.10 0.24 -11.07
C ILE A 68 14.10 1.51 -10.23
N LYS A 69 13.25 2.48 -10.57
CA LYS A 69 13.06 3.70 -9.79
C LYS A 69 12.65 3.38 -8.35
N PHE A 70 11.68 2.50 -8.15
CA PHE A 70 11.26 2.08 -6.81
C PHE A 70 12.37 1.36 -6.07
N PHE A 71 13.04 0.40 -6.70
CA PHE A 71 14.13 -0.36 -6.06
C PHE A 71 15.31 0.54 -5.64
N LYS A 72 15.62 1.57 -6.44
CA LYS A 72 16.64 2.59 -6.10
C LYS A 72 16.30 3.31 -4.79
N LYS A 73 15.05 3.75 -4.63
CA LYS A 73 14.60 4.40 -3.37
C LYS A 73 14.53 3.41 -2.21
N TYR A 74 14.04 2.20 -2.47
CA TYR A 74 13.95 1.13 -1.48
C TYR A 74 15.35 0.79 -0.93
N SER A 75 16.34 0.57 -1.80
CA SER A 75 17.70 0.23 -1.39
C SER A 75 18.33 1.31 -0.52
N SER A 76 18.18 2.58 -0.90
CA SER A 76 18.63 3.72 -0.09
C SER A 76 17.95 3.75 1.28
N PHE A 77 16.63 3.58 1.34
CA PHE A 77 15.87 3.62 2.59
C PHE A 77 16.25 2.49 3.55
N TYR A 78 16.44 1.28 3.04
CA TYR A 78 16.78 0.10 3.85
C TYR A 78 18.27 -0.16 4.02
N LYS A 79 19.12 0.71 3.46
CA LYS A 79 20.57 0.58 3.58
C LYS A 79 21.08 -0.79 3.07
N ILE A 80 20.55 -1.26 1.93
CA ILE A 80 21.05 -2.44 1.20
C ILE A 80 22.49 -2.21 0.72
N PRO A 81 23.50 -2.99 1.13
CA PRO A 81 24.90 -2.75 0.78
C PRO A 81 25.14 -2.41 -0.70
N GLN A 82 25.96 -1.38 -0.95
CA GLN A 82 26.08 -0.75 -2.26
C GLN A 82 26.58 -1.73 -3.34
N ALA A 83 27.34 -2.75 -2.95
CA ALA A 83 27.78 -3.84 -3.81
C ALA A 83 26.61 -4.56 -4.53
N PHE A 84 25.55 -4.92 -3.78
CA PHE A 84 24.38 -5.60 -4.35
C PHE A 84 23.62 -4.69 -5.31
N VAL A 85 23.44 -3.43 -4.92
CA VAL A 85 22.75 -2.42 -5.73
C VAL A 85 23.53 -2.20 -7.03
N THR A 86 24.84 -2.01 -6.95
CA THR A 86 25.73 -1.80 -8.09
C THR A 86 25.71 -2.99 -9.06
N LEU A 87 25.77 -4.23 -8.55
CA LEU A 87 25.67 -5.42 -9.41
C LEU A 87 24.34 -5.43 -10.16
N ILE A 88 23.21 -5.21 -9.47
CA ILE A 88 21.88 -5.23 -10.09
C ILE A 88 21.82 -4.20 -11.23
N PHE A 89 22.34 -2.99 -11.00
CA PHE A 89 22.37 -1.94 -12.03
C PHE A 89 23.35 -2.22 -13.17
N LYS A 90 24.53 -2.79 -12.91
CA LYS A 90 25.47 -3.23 -13.95
C LYS A 90 24.80 -4.27 -14.85
N LEU A 91 24.17 -5.29 -14.26
CA LEU A 91 23.49 -6.35 -14.99
C LEU A 91 22.26 -5.85 -15.75
N TYR A 92 21.47 -4.94 -15.16
CA TYR A 92 20.32 -4.31 -15.81
C TYR A 92 20.70 -3.48 -17.05
N ARG A 93 21.85 -2.80 -17.01
CA ARG A 93 22.36 -1.96 -18.11
C ARG A 93 23.02 -2.77 -19.21
N ASN A 94 23.73 -3.84 -18.85
CA ASN A 94 24.43 -4.69 -19.79
C ASN A 94 24.18 -6.18 -19.48
N PRO A 95 23.05 -6.74 -19.97
CA PRO A 95 22.72 -8.14 -19.73
C PRO A 95 23.59 -9.12 -20.55
N THR A 96 24.39 -8.63 -21.51
CA THR A 96 25.24 -9.49 -22.35
C THR A 96 26.60 -9.78 -21.72
N GLN A 97 26.99 -9.03 -20.68
CA GLN A 97 28.28 -9.21 -20.00
C GLN A 97 28.44 -10.62 -19.40
N SER A 98 29.70 -11.02 -19.18
CA SER A 98 30.00 -12.24 -18.42
C SER A 98 29.62 -12.05 -16.96
N LEU A 99 29.06 -13.09 -16.33
CA LEU A 99 28.73 -13.05 -14.90
C LEU A 99 29.97 -13.22 -14.01
N LYS A 100 31.05 -13.83 -14.51
CA LYS A 100 32.24 -14.15 -13.72
C LYS A 100 32.91 -12.91 -13.09
N PRO A 101 33.12 -11.78 -13.82
CA PRO A 101 33.62 -10.55 -13.21
C PRO A 101 32.70 -10.01 -12.09
N LEU A 102 31.38 -10.06 -12.30
CA LEU A 102 30.41 -9.58 -11.31
C LEU A 102 30.42 -10.44 -10.03
N ILE A 103 30.60 -11.76 -10.17
CA ILE A 103 30.73 -12.67 -9.03
C ILE A 103 32.01 -12.35 -8.25
N ASN A 104 33.15 -12.22 -8.94
CA ASN A 104 34.41 -11.88 -8.31
C ASN A 104 34.35 -10.52 -7.59
N GLU A 105 33.66 -9.53 -8.18
CA GLU A 105 33.42 -8.24 -7.52
C GLU A 105 32.65 -8.40 -6.22
N LEU A 106 31.59 -9.23 -6.17
CA LEU A 106 30.85 -9.48 -4.93
C LEU A 106 31.63 -10.21 -3.87
N GLU A 107 32.41 -11.23 -4.26
CA GLU A 107 33.20 -12.03 -3.31
C GLU A 107 34.22 -11.17 -2.56
N ASN A 108 34.68 -10.09 -3.17
CA ASN A 108 35.65 -9.16 -2.61
C ASN A 108 35.03 -7.80 -2.25
N ALA A 109 33.70 -7.68 -2.27
CA ALA A 109 33.04 -6.39 -2.10
C ALA A 109 33.08 -5.92 -0.65
N ASP A 110 33.35 -4.62 -0.50
CA ASP A 110 32.99 -3.91 0.73
C ASP A 110 31.46 -3.80 0.84
N LEU A 111 30.93 -4.16 2.00
CA LEU A 111 29.49 -4.10 2.31
C LEU A 111 29.08 -2.75 2.90
N SER A 112 29.91 -1.73 2.69
CA SER A 112 29.60 -0.35 3.05
C SER A 112 28.31 0.16 2.37
N ILE A 113 27.71 1.13 3.05
CA ILE A 113 26.43 1.74 2.68
C ILE A 113 26.73 3.18 2.26
N GLU A 114 26.90 3.39 0.96
CA GLU A 114 27.10 4.71 0.36
C GLU A 114 26.14 4.88 -0.81
N TYR A 115 25.22 5.84 -0.71
CA TYR A 115 24.30 6.20 -1.80
C TYR A 115 24.43 7.66 -2.18
N HIS A 116 24.46 7.90 -3.48
CA HIS A 116 24.32 9.23 -4.06
C HIS A 116 23.13 9.20 -5.05
N PHE A 117 21.93 9.23 -4.51
CA PHE A 117 20.69 9.17 -5.28
C PHE A 117 19.74 10.28 -4.86
N GLU A 118 20.05 11.52 -5.21
CA GLU A 118 19.16 12.66 -4.98
C GLU A 118 18.22 12.85 -6.17
N GLU A 119 17.05 12.22 -6.11
CA GLU A 119 15.91 12.61 -6.92
C GLU A 119 14.90 13.32 -6.03
N LYS A 120 14.94 14.66 -6.00
CA LYS A 120 13.92 15.46 -5.33
C LYS A 120 12.74 15.63 -6.27
N TYR A 121 11.55 15.24 -5.83
CA TYR A 121 10.31 15.44 -6.57
C TYR A 121 9.57 16.66 -6.04
N ASP A 122 9.13 17.56 -6.92
CA ASP A 122 8.20 18.61 -6.53
C ASP A 122 6.81 18.01 -6.31
N ILE A 123 6.40 17.91 -5.05
CA ILE A 123 5.11 17.37 -4.66
C ILE A 123 3.95 18.23 -5.18
N GLN A 124 4.15 19.53 -5.39
CA GLN A 124 3.15 20.42 -5.97
C GLN A 124 2.95 20.14 -7.46
N GLU A 125 4.04 19.95 -8.19
CA GLU A 125 3.98 19.51 -9.59
C GLU A 125 3.28 18.16 -9.72
N ILE A 126 3.61 17.20 -8.83
CA ILE A 126 2.96 15.88 -8.82
C ILE A 126 1.45 16.03 -8.59
N GLU A 127 1.03 16.78 -7.57
CA GLU A 127 -0.39 17.00 -7.28
C GLU A 127 -1.13 17.57 -8.50
N ARG A 128 -0.54 18.57 -9.18
CA ARG A 128 -1.09 19.17 -10.39
C ARG A 128 -1.25 18.14 -11.51
N ASN A 129 -0.24 17.32 -11.77
CA ASN A 129 -0.26 16.29 -12.80
C ASN A 129 -1.31 15.21 -12.48
N LEU A 130 -1.43 14.80 -11.22
CA LEU A 130 -2.44 13.84 -10.77
C LEU A 130 -3.86 14.40 -10.94
N LYS A 131 -4.09 15.67 -10.59
CA LYS A 131 -5.37 16.38 -10.81
C LYS A 131 -5.73 16.46 -12.29
N GLN A 132 -4.77 16.77 -13.15
CA GLN A 132 -4.97 16.78 -14.60
C GLN A 132 -5.39 15.40 -15.12
N THR A 133 -4.73 14.33 -14.67
CA THR A 133 -5.11 12.96 -15.03
C THR A 133 -6.54 12.63 -14.59
N ILE A 134 -6.93 12.99 -13.37
CA ILE A 134 -8.30 12.79 -12.86
C ILE A 134 -9.30 13.49 -13.77
N PHE A 135 -9.07 14.77 -14.09
CA PHE A 135 -9.95 15.57 -14.93
C PHE A 135 -10.15 14.96 -16.33
N ILE A 136 -9.04 14.59 -16.99
CA ILE A 136 -9.10 13.98 -18.33
C ILE A 136 -9.84 12.63 -18.30
N ASN A 137 -9.61 11.80 -17.29
CA ASN A 137 -10.34 10.53 -17.15
C ASN A 137 -11.83 10.73 -16.89
N GLN A 138 -12.21 11.76 -16.11
CA GLN A 138 -13.62 12.11 -15.92
C GLN A 138 -14.29 12.57 -17.22
N LEU A 139 -13.60 13.33 -18.07
CA LEU A 139 -14.13 13.71 -19.38
C LEU A 139 -14.36 12.50 -20.29
N LYS A 140 -13.42 11.53 -20.30
CA LYS A 140 -13.58 10.26 -21.03
C LYS A 140 -14.79 9.47 -20.53
N LEU A 141 -14.96 9.40 -19.20
CA LEU A 141 -16.09 8.69 -18.59
C LEU A 141 -17.44 9.39 -18.81
N LYS A 142 -17.50 10.73 -18.76
CA LYS A 142 -18.73 11.49 -19.09
C LYS A 142 -19.17 11.26 -20.54
N ARG A 143 -18.22 11.08 -21.46
CA ARG A 143 -18.51 10.69 -22.85
C ARG A 143 -18.93 9.23 -23.01
N ALA A 144 -18.72 8.40 -21.98
CA ALA A 144 -18.94 6.95 -22.00
C ALA A 144 -20.05 6.46 -21.04
N LYS A 145 -20.74 7.34 -20.29
CA LYS A 145 -21.71 6.93 -19.26
C LYS A 145 -23.00 7.75 -19.30
N GLU A 146 -23.88 7.37 -20.20
CA GLU A 146 -25.25 7.04 -19.77
C GLU A 146 -25.16 5.75 -18.92
N ALA A 147 -25.90 5.70 -17.81
CA ALA A 147 -25.94 4.61 -16.82
C ALA A 147 -24.72 4.44 -15.89
N TYR A 148 -24.70 5.17 -14.77
CA TYR A 148 -24.10 4.66 -13.52
C TYR A 148 -25.01 5.03 -12.34
N SER A 149 -25.69 4.02 -11.78
CA SER A 149 -26.51 4.19 -10.58
C SER A 149 -25.65 4.16 -9.32
N LYS A 150 -25.96 5.06 -8.38
CA LYS A 150 -25.38 5.07 -7.03
C LYS A 150 -25.81 3.80 -6.29
N LYS A 151 -24.90 2.84 -6.16
CA LYS A 151 -24.99 1.76 -5.15
C LYS A 151 -23.92 2.05 -4.10
N GLU A 152 -24.32 2.64 -2.97
CA GLU A 152 -23.58 2.52 -1.71
C GLU A 152 -24.31 1.44 -0.92
N ASN A 153 -23.71 0.26 -0.78
CA ASN A 153 -24.45 -0.90 -0.29
C ASN A 153 -23.93 -1.49 1.03
N ASP A 154 -22.74 -1.21 1.55
CA ASP A 154 -22.24 -1.81 2.80
C ASP A 154 -21.28 -0.91 3.62
N SER A 155 -20.79 -1.42 4.77
CA SER A 155 -19.88 -0.69 5.65
C SER A 155 -18.50 -0.41 5.03
N LYS A 156 -18.02 -1.21 4.08
CA LYS A 156 -16.73 -0.97 3.41
C LYS A 156 -16.83 0.21 2.45
N ASP A 157 -17.90 0.26 1.65
CA ASP A 157 -18.17 1.40 0.78
C ASP A 157 -18.36 2.67 1.61
N LEU A 158 -19.13 2.59 2.71
CA LEU A 158 -19.35 3.72 3.60
C LEU A 158 -18.07 4.18 4.30
N PHE A 159 -17.21 3.26 4.74
CA PHE A 159 -15.90 3.58 5.30
C PHE A 159 -15.05 4.38 4.30
N ILE A 160 -14.95 3.90 3.06
CA ILE A 160 -14.22 4.58 1.97
C ILE A 160 -14.84 5.96 1.68
N GLY A 161 -16.17 6.04 1.57
CA GLY A 161 -16.89 7.29 1.32
C GLY A 161 -16.69 8.31 2.44
N THR A 162 -16.65 7.85 3.69
CA THR A 162 -16.39 8.71 4.86
C THR A 162 -14.98 9.28 4.84
N LEU A 163 -13.98 8.48 4.42
CA LEU A 163 -12.61 8.96 4.25
C LEU A 163 -12.47 9.96 3.08
N GLU A 164 -13.24 9.77 1.99
CA GLU A 164 -13.20 10.67 0.82
C GLU A 164 -13.90 12.01 1.10
N TYR A 165 -15.11 11.96 1.66
CA TYR A 165 -16.02 13.11 1.73
C TYR A 165 -16.26 13.63 3.16
N GLY A 166 -15.77 12.93 4.18
CA GLY A 166 -16.13 13.18 5.58
C GLY A 166 -17.43 12.46 5.99
N SER A 167 -17.86 12.65 7.24
CA SER A 167 -19.11 12.09 7.73
C SER A 167 -20.32 12.82 7.14
N TYR A 168 -21.36 12.10 6.75
CA TYR A 168 -22.63 12.66 6.26
C TYR A 168 -23.85 11.98 6.90
N GLU A 169 -25.02 12.59 6.78
CA GLU A 169 -26.24 11.97 7.28
C GLU A 169 -26.58 10.71 6.48
N ILE A 170 -26.73 9.58 7.16
CA ILE A 170 -27.08 8.31 6.56
C ILE A 170 -28.53 7.90 6.87
N THR A 171 -29.17 7.24 5.89
CA THR A 171 -30.57 6.80 6.02
C THR A 171 -30.79 5.82 7.17
N LYS A 172 -32.00 5.78 7.72
CA LYS A 172 -32.40 4.80 8.75
C LYS A 172 -32.15 3.35 8.32
N LYS A 173 -32.37 3.04 7.03
CA LYS A 173 -32.10 1.72 6.44
C LYS A 173 -30.61 1.36 6.52
N LEU A 174 -29.73 2.30 6.19
CA LEU A 174 -28.28 2.09 6.24
C LEU A 174 -27.78 2.00 7.69
N LYS A 175 -28.30 2.83 8.62
CA LYS A 175 -28.01 2.70 10.05
C LYS A 175 -28.33 1.31 10.59
N LYS A 176 -29.53 0.80 10.28
CA LYS A 176 -29.93 -0.56 10.67
C LYS A 176 -28.97 -1.60 10.11
N LYS A 177 -28.60 -1.49 8.82
CA LYS A 177 -27.65 -2.41 8.20
C LYS A 177 -26.28 -2.43 8.90
N ILE A 178 -25.72 -1.26 9.22
CA ILE A 178 -24.44 -1.16 9.94
C ILE A 178 -24.54 -1.81 11.33
N TYR A 179 -25.64 -1.55 12.04
CA TYR A 179 -25.88 -2.14 13.36
C TYR A 179 -26.00 -3.67 13.28
N ASP A 180 -26.72 -4.19 12.28
CA ASP A 180 -26.86 -5.64 12.06
C ASP A 180 -25.50 -6.28 11.73
N GLU A 181 -24.68 -5.67 10.86
CA GLU A 181 -23.32 -6.11 10.56
C GLU A 181 -22.43 -6.16 11.81
N TRP A 182 -22.51 -5.14 12.67
CA TRP A 182 -21.78 -5.08 13.93
C TRP A 182 -22.16 -6.20 14.88
N ARG A 183 -23.46 -6.44 15.06
CA ARG A 183 -23.96 -7.54 15.89
C ARG A 183 -23.52 -8.90 15.36
N ILE A 184 -23.56 -9.10 14.05
CA ILE A 184 -23.08 -10.33 13.41
C ILE A 184 -21.59 -10.52 13.69
N ASN A 185 -20.76 -9.49 13.53
CA ASN A 185 -19.34 -9.57 13.82
C ASN A 185 -19.07 -9.86 15.31
N LYS A 186 -19.84 -9.30 16.24
CA LYS A 186 -19.74 -9.61 17.68
C LYS A 186 -20.00 -11.10 17.95
N ILE A 187 -21.08 -11.65 17.39
CA ILE A 187 -21.43 -13.08 17.52
C ILE A 187 -20.32 -13.98 16.94
N ARG A 188 -19.77 -13.60 15.77
CA ARG A 188 -18.64 -14.33 15.16
C ARG A 188 -17.42 -14.33 16.08
N MET A 189 -17.14 -13.21 16.74
CA MET A 189 -16.01 -13.12 17.67
C MET A 189 -16.24 -13.90 18.99
N GLU A 190 -17.47 -14.12 19.40
CA GLU A 190 -17.75 -14.90 20.61
C GLU A 190 -17.60 -16.42 20.37
N GLY A 191 -17.37 -16.85 19.12
CA GLY A 191 -17.15 -18.26 18.78
C GLY A 191 -18.41 -19.11 18.91
N ALA A 192 -19.59 -18.48 19.04
CA ALA A 192 -20.87 -19.15 19.28
C ALA A 192 -21.30 -20.08 18.12
N VAL A 193 -20.68 -19.97 16.94
CA VAL A 193 -21.03 -20.77 15.76
C VAL A 193 -19.77 -21.16 14.97
N LYS A 194 -19.44 -22.47 14.95
CA LYS A 194 -18.28 -23.05 14.23
C LYS A 194 -18.27 -22.78 12.71
N GLN A 195 -19.41 -22.40 12.14
CA GLN A 195 -19.58 -22.14 10.70
C GLN A 195 -18.95 -20.82 10.22
N TYR A 196 -18.45 -19.97 11.12
CA TYR A 196 -17.89 -18.64 10.79
C TYR A 196 -16.36 -18.53 10.99
N SER A 197 -15.60 -19.58 10.65
CA SER A 197 -14.15 -19.68 10.92
C SER A 197 -13.29 -18.57 10.31
N ASP A 198 -13.78 -17.83 9.31
CA ASP A 198 -12.96 -16.93 8.50
C ASP A 198 -13.34 -15.46 8.71
N LEU A 199 -13.34 -14.99 9.97
CA LEU A 199 -13.51 -13.56 10.24
C LEU A 199 -12.24 -12.80 9.80
N LYS A 200 -12.43 -11.85 8.88
CA LYS A 200 -11.36 -11.00 8.35
C LYS A 200 -11.38 -9.65 9.06
N SER A 201 -10.20 -9.09 9.30
CA SER A 201 -10.10 -7.80 9.96
C SER A 201 -10.61 -6.63 9.11
N ASP A 202 -10.76 -6.80 7.79
CA ASP A 202 -11.32 -5.75 6.93
C ASP A 202 -12.81 -5.49 7.17
N ASP A 203 -13.60 -6.56 7.37
CA ASP A 203 -14.99 -6.44 7.81
C ASP A 203 -15.06 -5.77 9.18
N VAL A 204 -14.19 -6.19 10.10
CA VAL A 204 -14.17 -5.70 11.49
C VAL A 204 -13.83 -4.22 11.57
N ILE A 205 -12.77 -3.76 10.89
CA ILE A 205 -12.34 -2.36 10.92
C ILE A 205 -13.40 -1.46 10.30
N ALA A 206 -13.89 -1.79 9.10
CA ALA A 206 -14.88 -0.98 8.41
C ALA A 206 -16.18 -0.85 9.22
N THR A 207 -16.68 -1.98 9.76
CA THR A 207 -17.88 -1.97 10.62
C THR A 207 -17.64 -1.20 11.91
N LEU A 208 -16.51 -1.42 12.61
CA LEU A 208 -16.19 -0.70 13.85
C LEU A 208 -16.17 0.81 13.63
N PHE A 209 -15.45 1.26 12.60
CA PHE A 209 -15.38 2.67 12.22
C PHE A 209 -16.78 3.24 11.97
N CYS A 210 -17.59 2.57 11.14
CA CYS A 210 -18.93 3.05 10.79
C CYS A 210 -19.88 3.08 12.00
N VAL A 211 -19.78 2.12 12.91
CA VAL A 211 -20.57 2.11 14.15
C VAL A 211 -20.20 3.30 15.03
N ILE A 212 -18.91 3.57 15.23
CA ILE A 212 -18.44 4.71 16.04
C ILE A 212 -18.92 6.03 15.44
N VAL A 213 -18.78 6.20 14.12
CA VAL A 213 -19.08 7.48 13.46
C VAL A 213 -20.59 7.73 13.35
N TYR A 214 -21.38 6.71 12.97
CA TYR A 214 -22.77 6.91 12.54
C TYR A 214 -23.83 6.39 13.51
N ILE A 215 -23.51 5.36 14.29
CA ILE A 215 -24.44 4.75 15.25
C ILE A 215 -24.24 5.34 16.63
N LYS A 216 -22.97 5.50 17.06
CA LYS A 216 -22.57 6.04 18.37
C LYS A 216 -23.27 5.31 19.53
N PRO A 217 -23.10 3.98 19.65
CA PRO A 217 -23.64 3.22 20.79
C PRO A 217 -22.97 3.65 22.09
N GLU A 218 -23.40 3.09 23.23
CA GLU A 218 -22.75 3.39 24.50
C GLU A 218 -21.28 2.95 24.48
N LEU A 219 -20.42 3.68 25.20
CA LEU A 219 -18.99 3.40 25.21
C LEU A 219 -18.69 1.98 25.73
N VAL A 220 -19.50 1.48 26.66
CA VAL A 220 -19.36 0.11 27.20
C VAL A 220 -19.52 -0.96 26.12
N ASP A 221 -20.45 -0.79 25.17
CA ASP A 221 -20.65 -1.74 24.07
C ASP A 221 -19.45 -1.76 23.12
N ILE A 222 -18.86 -0.59 22.86
CA ILE A 222 -17.63 -0.46 22.06
C ILE A 222 -16.46 -1.11 22.78
N GLN A 223 -16.33 -0.93 24.10
CA GLN A 223 -15.26 -1.54 24.90
C GLN A 223 -15.32 -3.06 24.85
N GLU A 224 -16.51 -3.65 25.02
CA GLU A 224 -16.71 -5.10 24.90
C GLU A 224 -16.30 -5.61 23.53
N TYR A 225 -16.73 -4.92 22.47
CA TYR A 225 -16.39 -5.30 21.10
C TYR A 225 -14.88 -5.19 20.85
N LEU A 226 -14.23 -4.11 21.28
CA LEU A 226 -12.79 -3.91 21.16
C LEU A 226 -11.99 -4.97 21.93
N LYS A 227 -12.44 -5.39 23.12
CA LYS A 227 -11.82 -6.48 23.86
C LYS A 227 -11.77 -7.76 23.01
N SER A 228 -12.86 -8.08 22.32
CA SER A 228 -12.93 -9.22 21.40
C SER A 228 -12.01 -9.03 20.18
N VAL A 229 -11.96 -7.83 19.60
CA VAL A 229 -11.03 -7.50 18.50
C VAL A 229 -9.58 -7.71 18.94
N PHE A 230 -9.20 -7.19 20.10
CA PHE A 230 -7.84 -7.30 20.62
C PHE A 230 -7.46 -8.75 20.87
N ASN A 231 -8.32 -9.53 21.53
CA ASN A 231 -8.04 -10.93 21.82
C ASN A 231 -7.79 -11.77 20.56
N LYS A 232 -8.50 -11.50 19.46
CA LYS A 232 -8.41 -12.30 18.24
C LYS A 232 -7.35 -11.81 17.26
N PHE A 233 -7.29 -10.50 17.04
CA PHE A 233 -6.53 -9.91 15.94
C PHE A 233 -5.26 -9.18 16.38
N LEU A 234 -5.18 -8.66 17.61
CA LEU A 234 -4.02 -7.88 18.04
C LEU A 234 -2.86 -8.80 18.40
N ILE A 235 -1.72 -8.61 17.74
CA ILE A 235 -0.44 -9.23 18.07
C ILE A 235 0.45 -8.17 18.70
N VAL A 236 0.94 -8.47 19.90
CA VAL A 236 1.99 -7.70 20.56
C VAL A 236 3.30 -8.47 20.40
N SER A 237 4.30 -7.83 19.79
CA SER A 237 5.65 -8.37 19.68
C SER A 237 6.66 -7.31 20.13
N GLY A 238 7.90 -7.72 20.39
CA GLY A 238 8.98 -6.78 20.74
C GLY A 238 9.20 -5.67 19.69
N LYS A 239 8.73 -5.87 18.46
CA LYS A 239 8.83 -4.91 17.36
C LYS A 239 7.65 -3.94 17.24
N GLY A 240 6.52 -4.20 17.92
CA GLY A 240 5.34 -3.33 17.85
C GLY A 240 4.01 -4.04 18.00
N TYR A 241 2.95 -3.29 17.66
CA TYR A 241 1.53 -3.67 17.76
C TYR A 241 0.93 -3.84 16.38
N TYR A 242 0.56 -5.07 16.06
CA TYR A 242 0.16 -5.48 14.72
C TYR A 242 -1.23 -6.08 14.73
N LEU A 243 -1.98 -5.89 13.64
CA LEU A 243 -3.27 -6.53 13.45
C LEU A 243 -3.15 -7.66 12.43
N LYS A 244 -3.68 -8.84 12.79
CA LYS A 244 -3.81 -9.98 11.88
C LYS A 244 -4.80 -9.66 10.75
N ILE A 245 -4.55 -10.21 9.57
CA ILE A 245 -5.47 -10.09 8.42
C ILE A 245 -6.71 -10.98 8.62
N THR A 246 -6.50 -12.17 9.17
CA THR A 246 -7.52 -13.18 9.41
C THR A 246 -7.30 -13.78 10.79
N GLU A 247 -8.37 -14.19 11.46
CA GLU A 247 -8.27 -14.96 12.70
C GLU A 247 -7.40 -16.22 12.50
N GLY A 248 -6.56 -16.55 13.49
CA GLY A 248 -5.69 -17.73 13.46
C GLY A 248 -4.44 -17.61 12.56
N SER A 249 -4.34 -16.57 11.74
CA SER A 249 -3.17 -16.31 10.89
C SER A 249 -2.03 -15.62 11.64
N SER A 250 -0.79 -15.84 11.21
CA SER A 250 0.39 -15.04 11.61
C SER A 250 0.60 -13.82 10.71
N GLN A 251 -0.15 -13.70 9.62
CA GLN A 251 -0.01 -12.58 8.68
C GLN A 251 -0.62 -11.31 9.26
N VAL A 252 0.21 -10.27 9.30
CA VAL A 252 -0.18 -8.94 9.80
C VAL A 252 -0.21 -7.91 8.68
N SER A 253 -0.99 -6.85 8.89
CA SER A 253 -1.09 -5.74 7.95
C SER A 253 -0.89 -4.39 8.65
N PRO A 254 -0.18 -3.44 8.00
CA PRO A 254 -0.11 -2.06 8.47
C PRO A 254 -1.24 -1.17 7.92
N TYR A 255 -2.08 -1.68 7.02
CA TYR A 255 -2.96 -0.84 6.19
C TYR A 255 -4.28 -0.42 6.85
N LEU A 256 -4.99 0.52 6.21
CA LEU A 256 -6.29 1.01 6.69
C LEU A 256 -7.39 -0.05 6.63
N SER A 257 -7.42 -0.86 5.57
CA SER A 257 -8.46 -1.89 5.42
C SER A 257 -8.47 -2.84 6.60
N ASN A 258 -7.32 -3.38 6.98
CA ASN A 258 -7.23 -4.62 7.76
C ASN A 258 -6.03 -4.65 8.72
N GLY A 259 -5.49 -3.48 9.09
CA GLY A 259 -4.21 -3.37 9.76
C GLY A 259 -4.15 -2.38 10.91
N SER A 260 -2.92 -2.17 11.41
CA SER A 260 -2.64 -1.25 12.53
C SER A 260 -3.09 0.19 12.25
N ALA A 261 -3.00 0.68 11.00
CA ALA A 261 -3.49 2.02 10.65
C ALA A 261 -5.01 2.12 10.73
N GLY A 262 -5.74 1.09 10.30
CA GLY A 262 -7.20 1.05 10.42
C GLY A 262 -7.66 1.00 11.88
N LEU A 263 -7.01 0.17 12.71
CA LEU A 263 -7.29 0.14 14.15
C LEU A 263 -6.97 1.50 14.80
N LEU A 264 -5.84 2.12 14.45
CA LEU A 264 -5.50 3.46 14.93
C LEU A 264 -6.61 4.47 14.60
N LEU A 265 -7.13 4.48 13.36
CA LEU A 265 -8.24 5.36 13.01
C LEU A 265 -9.47 5.11 13.91
N CYS A 266 -9.88 3.86 14.12
CA CYS A 266 -11.01 3.55 14.99
C CYS A 266 -10.81 4.08 16.43
N LEU A 267 -9.62 3.89 17.00
CA LEU A 267 -9.32 4.37 18.36
C LEU A 267 -9.30 5.90 18.44
N LEU A 268 -8.81 6.58 17.39
CA LEU A 268 -8.86 8.03 17.28
C LEU A 268 -10.30 8.55 17.18
N GLU A 269 -11.17 7.89 16.41
CA GLU A 269 -12.60 8.24 16.38
C GLU A 269 -13.25 8.05 17.75
N ILE A 270 -12.94 6.97 18.48
CA ILE A 270 -13.46 6.75 19.83
C ILE A 270 -13.05 7.89 20.76
N ARG A 271 -11.77 8.29 20.73
CA ARG A 271 -11.28 9.42 21.53
C ARG A 271 -12.08 10.69 21.23
N GLN A 272 -12.34 10.99 19.96
CA GLN A 272 -13.08 12.21 19.56
C GLN A 272 -14.57 12.14 19.89
N VAL A 273 -15.24 11.03 19.57
CA VAL A 273 -16.69 10.89 19.73
C VAL A 273 -17.09 10.80 21.20
N TYR A 274 -16.31 10.10 22.02
CA TYR A 274 -16.62 9.86 23.43
C TYR A 274 -15.80 10.72 24.39
N ASN A 275 -14.92 11.57 23.88
CA ASN A 275 -14.03 12.44 24.66
C ASN A 275 -13.32 11.69 25.79
N THR A 276 -12.62 10.60 25.44
CA THR A 276 -12.02 9.66 26.40
C THR A 276 -10.56 9.36 26.09
N GLU A 277 -9.76 9.17 27.14
CA GLU A 277 -8.33 8.85 27.07
C GLU A 277 -8.02 7.36 27.23
N LEU A 278 -9.08 6.54 27.35
CA LEU A 278 -8.99 5.11 27.68
C LEU A 278 -7.98 4.33 26.82
N TYR A 279 -7.82 4.71 25.54
CA TYR A 279 -7.00 3.99 24.58
C TYR A 279 -5.71 4.71 24.19
N ASP A 280 -5.35 5.82 24.85
CA ASP A 280 -4.19 6.64 24.49
C ASP A 280 -2.88 5.85 24.50
N SER A 281 -2.66 5.00 25.50
CA SER A 281 -1.48 4.13 25.58
C SER A 281 -1.36 3.22 24.35
N LEU A 282 -2.48 2.66 23.88
CA LEU A 282 -2.49 1.82 22.68
C LEU A 282 -2.30 2.64 21.40
N ILE A 283 -2.93 3.82 21.33
CA ILE A 283 -2.76 4.78 20.22
C ILE A 283 -1.27 5.12 20.04
N LEU A 284 -0.58 5.52 21.11
CA LEU A 284 0.85 5.87 21.08
C LEU A 284 1.72 4.70 20.59
N LYS A 285 1.40 3.47 21.02
CA LYS A 285 2.12 2.26 20.60
C LYS A 285 1.87 1.90 19.14
N LEU A 286 0.65 2.08 18.64
CA LEU A 286 0.32 1.89 17.21
C LEU A 286 1.03 2.94 16.35
N VAL A 287 1.05 4.21 16.77
CA VAL A 287 1.79 5.27 16.08
C VAL A 287 3.28 4.94 16.04
N LYS A 288 3.88 4.53 17.16
CA LYS A 288 5.28 4.08 17.19
C LYS A 288 5.54 2.95 16.20
N THR A 289 4.63 1.96 16.14
CA THR A 289 4.72 0.83 15.21
C THR A 289 4.65 1.28 13.74
N LEU A 290 3.75 2.21 13.42
CA LEU A 290 3.60 2.75 12.07
C LEU A 290 4.75 3.67 11.68
N LYS A 291 5.38 4.38 12.63
CA LYS A 291 6.59 5.17 12.39
C LYS A 291 7.77 4.27 12.01
N SER A 292 7.92 3.12 12.66
CA SER A 292 8.97 2.14 12.34
C SER A 292 8.58 1.16 11.23
N SER A 293 7.46 1.38 10.55
CA SER A 293 6.98 0.44 9.54
C SER A 293 7.82 0.49 8.27
N GLU A 294 7.95 -0.67 7.65
CA GLU A 294 8.54 -0.85 6.34
C GLU A 294 7.82 0.00 5.28
N ILE A 295 8.56 0.51 4.28
CA ILE A 295 8.00 1.07 3.04
C ILE A 295 6.92 0.11 2.50
N PRO A 296 5.67 0.57 2.43
CA PRO A 296 4.57 -0.18 1.84
C PRO A 296 4.84 -0.60 0.40
N GLN A 297 4.30 -1.74 -0.01
CA GLN A 297 4.44 -2.17 -1.40
C GLN A 297 3.52 -1.41 -2.36
N ARG A 298 2.48 -0.77 -1.81
CA ARG A 298 1.42 -0.08 -2.57
C ARG A 298 1.33 1.37 -2.12
N GLY A 299 0.98 2.25 -3.05
CA GLY A 299 0.79 3.67 -2.77
C GLY A 299 -0.63 4.06 -2.36
N SER A 300 -1.61 3.15 -2.47
CA SER A 300 -3.05 3.42 -2.30
C SER A 300 -3.48 3.84 -0.88
N ILE A 301 -4.72 4.34 -0.78
CA ILE A 301 -5.35 4.71 0.50
C ILE A 301 -5.66 3.47 1.31
N ILE A 302 -6.38 2.51 0.74
CA ILE A 302 -6.95 1.42 1.54
C ILE A 302 -5.92 0.34 1.90
N ASN A 303 -4.99 0.03 0.98
CA ASN A 303 -4.00 -1.04 1.19
C ASN A 303 -2.55 -0.57 0.99
N GLY A 304 -2.27 0.71 1.20
CA GLY A 304 -0.97 1.29 0.88
C GLY A 304 -0.52 2.43 1.77
N LEU A 305 0.57 3.06 1.34
CA LEU A 305 1.28 4.14 2.03
C LEU A 305 0.38 5.33 2.35
N ALA A 306 -0.47 5.73 1.42
CA ALA A 306 -1.36 6.87 1.59
C ALA A 306 -2.30 6.68 2.80
N GLY A 307 -2.78 5.46 3.03
CA GLY A 307 -3.61 5.16 4.21
C GLY A 307 -2.87 5.29 5.54
N ILE A 308 -1.60 4.89 5.58
CA ILE A 308 -0.75 5.02 6.77
C ILE A 308 -0.52 6.50 7.08
N VAL A 309 -0.26 7.31 6.05
CA VAL A 309 -0.13 8.76 6.19
C VAL A 309 -1.41 9.37 6.77
N ILE A 310 -2.59 8.98 6.28
CA ILE A 310 -3.88 9.46 6.82
C ILE A 310 -4.01 9.15 8.31
N ALA A 311 -3.67 7.93 8.74
CA ALA A 311 -3.80 7.54 10.14
C ALA A 311 -2.84 8.30 11.06
N ILE A 312 -1.57 8.42 10.68
CA ILE A 312 -0.56 9.18 11.46
C ILE A 312 -0.91 10.68 11.46
N TYR A 313 -1.37 11.21 10.34
CA TYR A 313 -1.78 12.61 10.24
C TYR A 313 -3.02 12.92 11.09
N LYS A 314 -4.01 12.02 11.15
CA LYS A 314 -5.15 12.17 12.06
C LYS A 314 -4.72 12.11 13.53
N TYR A 315 -3.75 11.26 13.86
CA TYR A 315 -3.14 11.27 15.20
C TYR A 315 -2.51 12.64 15.50
N LYS A 316 -1.69 13.19 14.59
CA LYS A 316 -1.10 14.53 14.73
C LYS A 316 -2.16 15.58 15.04
N THR A 317 -3.26 15.61 14.29
CA THR A 317 -4.28 16.66 14.48
C THR A 317 -5.01 16.54 15.82
N ILE A 318 -5.23 15.33 16.31
CA ILE A 318 -5.93 15.07 17.58
C ILE A 318 -5.00 15.32 18.78
N PHE A 319 -3.77 14.81 18.73
CA PHE A 319 -2.80 14.88 19.84
C PHE A 319 -1.91 16.14 19.78
N LYS A 320 -1.94 16.87 18.67
CA LYS A 320 -1.05 18.02 18.39
C LYS A 320 0.44 17.65 18.48
N ASP A 321 0.78 16.38 18.23
CA ASP A 321 2.16 15.89 18.27
C ASP A 321 2.87 16.19 16.93
N THR A 322 3.80 17.13 16.93
CA THR A 322 4.62 17.49 15.76
C THR A 322 5.83 16.58 15.58
N ALA A 323 6.16 15.71 16.55
CA ALA A 323 7.29 14.78 16.45
C ALA A 323 7.06 13.65 15.41
N VAL A 324 5.90 13.62 14.77
CA VAL A 324 5.58 12.72 13.65
C VAL A 324 5.75 13.38 12.28
N ASP A 325 6.06 14.67 12.22
CA ASP A 325 6.12 15.45 10.97
C ASP A 325 7.20 14.93 10.03
N SER A 326 8.42 14.70 10.53
CA SER A 326 9.50 14.13 9.73
C SER A 326 9.10 12.80 9.09
N ARG A 327 8.40 11.94 9.83
CA ARG A 327 7.94 10.65 9.32
C ARG A 327 6.84 10.80 8.27
N ILE A 328 5.89 11.72 8.47
CA ILE A 328 4.86 12.00 7.46
C ILE A 328 5.53 12.49 6.17
N TRP A 329 6.52 13.37 6.27
CA TRP A 329 7.29 13.86 5.13
C TRP A 329 8.03 12.76 4.39
N GLU A 330 8.78 11.91 5.11
CA GLU A 330 9.46 10.75 4.53
C GLU A 330 8.49 9.87 3.75
N LEU A 331 7.30 9.61 4.28
CA LEU A 331 6.30 8.78 3.60
C LEU A 331 5.72 9.50 2.37
N VAL A 332 5.44 10.79 2.45
CA VAL A 332 4.96 11.59 1.30
C VAL A 332 5.99 11.63 0.18
N ASP A 333 7.28 11.73 0.51
CA ASP A 333 8.40 11.68 -0.45
C ASP A 333 8.51 10.33 -1.17
N LEU A 334 7.87 9.27 -0.66
CA LEU A 334 7.81 7.97 -1.34
C LEU A 334 6.69 7.87 -2.39
N ILE A 335 5.68 8.74 -2.35
CA ILE A 335 4.55 8.75 -3.30
C ILE A 335 5.01 8.72 -4.78
N PRO A 336 5.99 9.53 -5.23
CA PRO A 336 6.42 9.57 -6.62
C PRO A 336 6.89 8.20 -7.17
N TYR A 337 7.31 7.29 -6.29
CA TYR A 337 7.86 5.98 -6.65
C TYR A 337 6.78 4.93 -6.95
N TYR A 338 5.51 5.22 -6.62
CA TYR A 338 4.35 4.39 -6.99
C TYR A 338 3.61 4.90 -8.24
N LEU A 339 4.13 5.95 -8.89
CA LEU A 339 3.47 6.59 -10.01
C LEU A 339 3.99 6.06 -11.35
N TYR A 340 3.06 5.77 -12.24
CA TYR A 340 3.30 5.38 -13.61
C TYR A 340 2.91 6.50 -14.56
N LYS A 341 3.81 6.85 -15.48
CA LYS A 341 3.54 7.83 -16.54
C LYS A 341 3.15 7.10 -17.81
N ASN A 342 1.91 7.31 -18.26
CA ASN A 342 1.43 6.86 -19.56
C ASN A 342 1.13 8.07 -20.43
N ASP A 343 1.87 8.23 -21.53
CA ASP A 343 1.90 9.45 -22.34
C ASP A 343 2.16 10.72 -21.51
N LYS A 344 1.20 11.64 -21.50
CA LYS A 344 1.23 12.91 -20.74
C LYS A 344 0.52 12.80 -19.39
N LEU A 345 0.01 11.63 -19.02
CA LEU A 345 -0.81 11.43 -17.84
C LEU A 345 -0.04 10.65 -16.78
N LEU A 346 -0.15 11.12 -15.54
CA LEU A 346 0.45 10.50 -14.37
C LEU A 346 -0.61 9.76 -13.57
N TYR A 347 -0.38 8.48 -13.30
CA TYR A 347 -1.29 7.61 -12.60
C TYR A 347 -0.63 6.98 -11.37
N LEU A 348 -1.43 6.73 -10.35
CA LEU A 348 -1.09 5.77 -9.31
C LEU A 348 -1.34 4.36 -9.84
N ILE A 349 -0.36 3.48 -9.62
CA ILE A 349 -0.50 2.04 -9.85
C ILE A 349 -1.42 1.46 -8.78
N ASP A 350 -2.41 0.68 -9.20
CA ASP A 350 -3.40 0.12 -8.29
C ASP A 350 -2.83 -1.00 -7.39
N ASP A 351 -3.65 -1.52 -6.47
CA ASP A 351 -3.25 -2.56 -5.53
C ASP A 351 -2.94 -3.93 -6.17
N THR A 352 -3.38 -4.15 -7.41
CA THR A 352 -3.13 -5.38 -8.16
C THR A 352 -1.80 -5.35 -8.91
N PHE A 353 -1.20 -4.15 -9.04
CA PHE A 353 -0.04 -3.83 -9.87
C PHE A 353 -0.29 -4.00 -11.38
N GLY A 354 -1.47 -4.46 -11.79
CA GLY A 354 -1.81 -4.75 -13.18
C GLY A 354 -2.54 -3.63 -13.90
N ASP A 355 -2.99 -2.60 -13.18
CA ASP A 355 -3.75 -1.49 -13.75
C ASP A 355 -3.42 -0.15 -13.06
N VAL A 356 -3.96 0.93 -13.62
CA VAL A 356 -3.94 2.28 -13.06
C VAL A 356 -5.31 2.70 -12.57
N SER A 357 -5.36 3.51 -11.52
CA SER A 357 -6.63 4.00 -10.99
C SER A 357 -6.62 5.51 -10.77
N VAL A 358 -7.78 6.14 -11.03
CA VAL A 358 -8.08 7.53 -10.63
C VAL A 358 -9.10 7.58 -9.49
N LYS A 359 -9.52 6.43 -8.93
CA LYS A 359 -10.49 6.37 -7.83
C LYS A 359 -9.84 6.79 -6.51
N PHE A 360 -10.66 7.03 -5.49
CA PHE A 360 -10.14 7.42 -4.17
C PHE A 360 -9.44 6.26 -3.45
N LYS A 361 -10.07 5.08 -3.43
CA LYS A 361 -9.57 3.87 -2.75
C LYS A 361 -8.13 3.51 -3.11
N ASP A 362 -7.84 3.48 -4.41
CA ASP A 362 -6.66 2.84 -5.00
C ASP A 362 -6.00 3.68 -6.10
N GLY A 363 -6.36 4.96 -6.22
CA GLY A 363 -5.95 5.80 -7.33
C GLY A 363 -5.61 7.25 -6.97
N ASN A 364 -5.42 8.06 -8.01
CA ASN A 364 -4.96 9.45 -7.91
C ASN A 364 -5.75 10.32 -6.91
N LYS A 365 -7.07 10.16 -6.82
CA LYS A 365 -7.93 10.98 -5.95
C LYS A 365 -7.50 10.90 -4.48
N GLY A 366 -7.13 9.71 -4.02
CA GLY A 366 -6.66 9.49 -2.65
C GLY A 366 -5.37 10.25 -2.36
N ILE A 367 -4.41 10.16 -3.27
CA ILE A 367 -3.12 10.87 -3.17
C ILE A 367 -3.33 12.38 -3.14
N VAL A 368 -4.16 12.90 -4.06
CA VAL A 368 -4.49 14.32 -4.12
C VAL A 368 -5.13 14.80 -2.82
N LYS A 369 -6.05 14.01 -2.22
CA LYS A 369 -6.67 14.35 -0.94
C LYS A 369 -5.63 14.53 0.16
N ILE A 370 -4.67 13.63 0.28
CA ILE A 370 -3.60 13.71 1.29
C ILE A 370 -2.76 14.96 1.11
N ILE A 371 -2.27 15.21 -0.10
CA ILE A 371 -1.45 16.40 -0.38
C ILE A 371 -2.23 17.67 -0.06
N SER A 372 -3.51 17.73 -0.45
CA SER A 372 -4.38 18.87 -0.13
C SER A 372 -4.63 19.05 1.38
N ASP A 373 -4.80 17.97 2.15
CA ASP A 373 -5.01 18.03 3.61
C ASP A 373 -3.77 18.52 4.34
N LEU A 374 -2.59 18.05 3.92
CA LEU A 374 -1.29 18.50 4.44
C LEU A 374 -1.05 19.99 4.10
N LYS A 375 -1.41 20.44 2.89
CA LYS A 375 -1.32 21.86 2.49
C LYS A 375 -2.17 22.78 3.35
N LYS A 376 -3.41 22.39 3.65
CA LYS A 376 -4.33 23.19 4.50
C LYS A 376 -3.78 23.50 5.89
N ASN A 377 -2.80 22.73 6.35
CA ASN A 377 -2.20 22.87 7.68
C ASN A 377 -0.75 23.39 7.61
N ASN A 378 -0.39 24.06 6.51
CA ASN A 378 0.94 24.67 6.27
C ASN A 378 2.11 23.68 6.37
N PHE A 379 1.85 22.39 6.13
CA PHE A 379 2.87 21.35 6.27
C PHE A 379 4.05 21.56 5.31
N PHE A 380 3.76 22.00 4.08
CA PHE A 380 4.76 22.21 3.02
C PHE A 380 5.50 23.57 3.10
N ASN A 381 5.05 24.50 3.95
CA ASN A 381 5.65 25.82 4.08
C ASN A 381 6.81 25.86 5.10
N GLN A 382 7.13 24.71 5.71
CA GLN A 382 8.21 24.58 6.69
C GLN A 382 9.59 24.36 6.05
N GLU A 383 9.66 24.07 4.73
CA GLU A 383 10.93 23.92 4.00
C GLU A 383 11.60 25.27 3.63
N GLU A 384 10.92 26.41 3.81
CA GLU A 384 11.50 27.74 3.49
C GLU A 384 12.32 28.36 4.65
N ASN A 385 12.41 27.69 5.82
CA ASN A 385 13.08 28.21 7.01
C ASN A 385 14.12 27.25 7.64
N LEU A 386 14.64 26.27 6.88
CA LEU A 386 15.75 25.41 7.31
C LEU A 386 16.97 25.58 6.42
#